data_AF-A0A090R338-F1
#
_entry.id   AF-A0A090R338-F1
#
_cell.length_a   1.000
_cell.length_b   1.000
_cell.length_c   1.000
_cell.angle_alpha   90.00
_cell.angle_beta   90.00
_cell.angle_gamma   90.00
#
_symmetry.space_group_name_H-M   'P 1'
#
loop_
_entity.id
_entity.type
_entity.pdbx_description
1 polymer ?
#
loop_
_entity_poly.entity_id
_entity_poly.type
_entity_poly.pdbx_seq_one_letter_code
_entity_poly.pdbx_strand_id
1 'polypeptide(L)'
;MFGITFFKADPSTYVMLYKNGKLTKQGTGINFYYHDLGASLLAIPLNSQAIPFAFAMKSKDYQNLTVQGQVTYRIAHPMWPPRCSTSPSIKKANTCAMIPRKFKNAWCARFRY
;
A
#
# COMPACT_ATOMS: atom_id res chain seq x y z
N MET A 1 -11.22 -34.87 -0.21
CA MET A 1 -11.92 -33.63 -0.61
C MET A 1 -10.86 -32.65 -1.09
N PHE A 2 -10.77 -32.41 -2.41
CA PHE A 2 -9.70 -31.58 -2.98
C PHE A 2 -9.95 -30.12 -2.59
N GLY A 3 -9.02 -29.48 -1.88
CA GLY A 3 -9.13 -28.11 -1.37
C GLY A 3 -8.96 -27.05 -2.47
N ILE A 4 -9.83 -27.09 -3.48
CA ILE A 4 -9.85 -26.18 -4.62
C ILE A 4 -10.91 -25.10 -4.34
N THR A 5 -10.45 -23.86 -4.26
CA THR A 5 -11.30 -22.69 -3.96
C THR A 5 -11.38 -21.80 -5.20
N PHE A 6 -12.57 -21.26 -5.44
CA PHE A 6 -12.81 -20.30 -6.53
C PHE A 6 -12.65 -18.87 -6.02
N PHE A 7 -11.82 -18.08 -6.70
CA PHE A 7 -11.70 -16.65 -6.43
C PHE A 7 -12.35 -15.83 -7.55
N LYS A 8 -13.28 -14.95 -7.16
CA LYS A 8 -13.94 -13.99 -8.04
C LYS A 8 -13.37 -12.60 -7.76
N ALA A 9 -12.70 -12.02 -8.76
CA ALA A 9 -12.14 -10.69 -8.67
C ALA A 9 -13.15 -9.64 -9.15
N ASP A 10 -13.15 -8.49 -8.48
CA ASP A 10 -13.82 -7.29 -8.97
C ASP A 10 -12.99 -6.66 -10.11
N PRO A 11 -13.62 -6.08 -11.17
CA PRO A 11 -12.89 -5.45 -12.27
C PRO A 11 -11.97 -4.29 -11.82
N SER A 12 -12.32 -3.61 -10.72
CA SER A 12 -11.51 -2.52 -10.17
C SER A 12 -10.37 -3.00 -9.25
N THR A 13 -10.23 -4.31 -9.06
CA THR A 13 -9.23 -4.91 -8.19
C THR A 13 -8.17 -5.62 -9.01
N TYR A 14 -6.91 -5.27 -8.75
CA TYR A 14 -5.73 -5.95 -9.27
C TYR A 14 -5.36 -7.12 -8.37
N VAL A 15 -5.30 -8.32 -8.93
CA VAL A 15 -5.08 -9.55 -8.18
C VAL A 15 -3.74 -10.17 -8.55
N MET A 16 -3.00 -10.65 -7.55
CA MET A 16 -1.77 -11.42 -7.72
C MET A 16 -1.88 -12.74 -6.96
N LEU A 17 -1.71 -13.85 -7.66
CA LEU A 17 -1.61 -15.18 -7.08
C LEU A 17 -0.13 -15.60 -6.99
N TYR A 18 0.32 -15.82 -5.76
CA TYR A 18 1.60 -16.44 -5.47
C TYR A 18 1.40 -17.90 -5.11
N LYS A 19 2.25 -18.76 -5.65
CA LYS A 19 2.34 -20.17 -5.28
C LYS A 19 3.79 -20.50 -5.01
N ASN A 20 4.10 -21.01 -3.82
CA ASN A 20 5.48 -21.32 -3.41
C ASN A 20 6.46 -20.15 -3.67
N GLY A 21 6.04 -18.91 -3.39
CA GLY A 21 6.85 -17.71 -3.61
C GLY A 21 7.00 -17.25 -5.07
N LYS A 22 6.38 -17.93 -6.04
CA LYS A 22 6.39 -17.53 -7.46
C LYS A 22 5.05 -16.93 -7.86
N LEU A 23 5.12 -15.81 -8.57
CA LEU A 23 3.94 -15.19 -9.16
C LEU A 23 3.44 -16.07 -10.32
N THR A 24 2.23 -16.59 -10.19
CA THR A 24 1.63 -17.50 -11.18
C THR A 24 0.63 -16.78 -12.07
N LYS A 25 -0.23 -15.94 -11.48
CA LYS A 25 -1.26 -15.19 -12.21
C LYS A 25 -1.32 -13.76 -11.67
N GLN A 26 -1.46 -12.79 -12.56
CA GLN A 26 -1.66 -11.39 -12.20
C GLN A 26 -2.59 -10.71 -13.21
N GLY A 27 -3.42 -9.77 -12.75
CA GLY A 27 -4.30 -8.99 -13.62
C GLY A 27 -5.46 -8.33 -12.89
N THR A 28 -6.17 -7.43 -13.58
CA THR A 28 -7.40 -6.79 -13.09
C THR A 28 -8.61 -7.65 -13.43
N GLY A 29 -9.51 -7.88 -12.46
CA GLY A 29 -10.77 -8.60 -12.72
C GLY A 29 -10.62 -10.05 -13.20
N ILE A 30 -9.48 -10.70 -12.92
CA ILE A 30 -9.24 -12.09 -13.30
C ILE A 30 -9.91 -13.05 -12.32
N ASN A 31 -10.65 -14.03 -12.85
CA ASN A 31 -11.27 -15.08 -12.04
C ASN A 31 -10.49 -16.39 -12.22
N PHE A 32 -10.23 -17.11 -11.13
CA PHE A 32 -9.51 -18.37 -11.21
C PHE A 32 -9.79 -19.30 -10.03
N TYR A 33 -9.60 -20.59 -10.27
CA TYR A 33 -9.49 -21.59 -9.22
C TYR A 33 -8.04 -21.68 -8.73
N TYR A 34 -7.86 -21.83 -7.42
CA TYR A 34 -6.57 -22.05 -6.80
C TYR A 34 -6.70 -23.08 -5.67
N HIS A 35 -5.56 -23.60 -5.22
CA HIS A 35 -5.49 -24.56 -4.14
C HIS A 35 -5.04 -23.84 -2.87
N ASP A 36 -5.78 -23.96 -1.77
CA ASP A 36 -5.54 -23.17 -0.56
C ASP A 36 -4.20 -23.52 0.11
N LEU A 37 -3.75 -24.77 -0.02
CA LEU A 37 -2.45 -25.20 0.51
C LEU A 37 -1.31 -24.65 -0.36
N GLY A 38 -0.61 -23.63 0.13
CA GLY A 38 0.61 -23.07 -0.47
C GLY A 38 0.38 -21.94 -1.47
N ALA A 39 -0.85 -21.43 -1.56
CA ALA A 39 -1.18 -20.23 -2.33
C ALA A 39 -1.30 -19.00 -1.41
N SER A 40 -0.87 -17.85 -1.91
CA SER A 40 -1.10 -16.55 -1.28
C SER A 40 -1.68 -15.59 -2.30
N LEU A 41 -2.74 -14.91 -1.88
CA LEU A 41 -3.51 -14.02 -2.74
C LEU A 41 -3.31 -12.58 -2.28
N LEU A 42 -2.98 -11.68 -3.21
CA LEU A 42 -3.01 -10.25 -2.97
C LEU A 42 -4.10 -9.63 -3.84
N ALA A 43 -4.97 -8.85 -3.22
CA ALA A 43 -6.02 -8.08 -3.88
C ALA A 43 -5.78 -6.60 -3.59
N ILE A 44 -5.40 -5.85 -4.63
CA ILE A 44 -5.08 -4.43 -4.57
C ILE A 44 -6.21 -3.65 -5.24
N PRO A 45 -6.99 -2.85 -4.50
CA PRO A 45 -7.99 -2.00 -5.12
C PRO A 45 -7.29 -0.90 -5.93
N LEU A 46 -7.64 -0.78 -7.21
CA LEU A 46 -7.20 0.34 -8.05
C LEU A 46 -8.17 1.53 -7.96
N ASN A 47 -9.33 1.33 -7.33
CA ASN A 47 -10.31 2.38 -7.11
C ASN A 47 -9.75 3.46 -6.16
N SER A 48 -10.28 4.68 -6.30
CA SER A 48 -9.97 5.79 -5.41
C SER A 48 -10.57 5.52 -4.03
N GLN A 49 -9.73 5.51 -3.00
CA GLN A 49 -10.14 5.30 -1.61
C GLN A 49 -10.00 6.60 -0.83
N ALA A 50 -10.96 6.88 0.05
CA ALA A 50 -10.94 8.03 0.94
C ALA A 50 -10.74 7.54 2.39
N ILE A 51 -9.70 8.03 3.06
CA ILE A 51 -9.46 7.75 4.48
C ILE A 51 -9.74 9.04 5.27
N PRO A 52 -10.76 9.07 6.12
CA PRO A 52 -10.96 10.16 7.07
C PRO A 52 -9.89 10.07 8.17
N PHE A 53 -9.36 11.22 8.58
CA PHE A 53 -8.40 11.30 9.68
C PHE A 53 -8.73 12.46 10.61
N ALA A 54 -8.42 12.26 11.89
CA ALA A 54 -8.49 13.27 12.92
C ALA A 54 -7.23 13.16 13.79
N PHE A 55 -6.37 14.17 13.72
CA PHE A 55 -5.15 14.23 14.51
C PHE A 55 -5.31 15.25 15.63
N ALA A 56 -5.16 14.79 16.87
CA ALA A 56 -4.96 15.66 18.02
C ALA A 56 -3.46 15.97 18.15
N MET A 57 -3.09 17.24 18.00
CA MET A 57 -1.71 17.72 18.08
C MET A 57 -1.62 18.89 19.07
N LYS A 58 -0.43 19.11 19.61
CA LYS A 58 -0.15 20.31 20.42
C LYS A 58 0.62 21.31 19.57
N SER A 59 0.20 22.57 19.59
CA SER A 59 0.95 23.65 18.97
C SER A 59 2.25 23.91 19.73
N LYS A 60 3.15 24.70 19.12
CA LYS A 60 4.36 25.17 19.80
C LYS A 60 4.03 25.95 21.09
N ASP A 61 2.87 26.60 21.12
CA ASP A 61 2.37 27.36 22.26
C ASP A 61 1.52 26.50 23.22
N TYR A 62 1.68 25.18 23.19
CA TYR A 62 1.02 24.19 24.05
C TYR A 62 -0.51 24.16 23.98
N GLN A 63 -1.10 24.74 22.93
CA GLN A 63 -2.55 24.67 22.72
C GLN A 63 -2.93 23.32 22.13
N ASN A 64 -4.04 22.75 22.60
CA ASN A 64 -4.57 21.50 22.08
C ASN A 64 -5.36 21.78 20.81
N LEU A 65 -4.94 21.21 19.67
CA LEU A 65 -5.55 21.41 18.37
C LEU A 65 -5.98 20.07 17.79
N THR A 66 -7.15 20.04 17.17
CA THR A 66 -7.66 18.88 16.46
C THR A 66 -7.78 19.22 14.98
N VAL A 67 -6.99 18.57 14.13
CA VAL A 67 -7.06 18.71 12.67
C VAL A 67 -7.85 17.54 12.12
N GLN A 68 -8.98 17.84 11.48
CA GLN A 68 -9.82 16.85 10.79
C GLN A 68 -9.71 17.05 9.28
N GLY A 69 -9.72 15.95 8.54
CA GLY A 69 -9.68 15.98 7.08
C GLY A 69 -9.91 14.61 6.47
N GLN A 70 -9.81 14.57 5.14
CA GLN A 70 -9.90 13.35 4.36
C GLN A 70 -8.76 13.32 3.35
N VAL A 71 -8.08 12.17 3.23
CA VAL A 71 -7.10 11.93 2.17
C VAL A 71 -7.73 10.98 1.16
N THR A 72 -7.80 11.42 -0.10
CA THR A 72 -8.14 10.55 -1.21
C THR A 72 -6.86 10.08 -1.91
N TYR A 73 -6.75 8.78 -2.14
CA TYR A 73 -5.61 8.21 -2.85
C TYR A 73 -6.05 7.10 -3.80
N ARG A 74 -5.24 6.89 -4.85
CA ARG A 74 -5.39 5.80 -5.81
C ARG A 74 -4.02 5.21 -6.14
N ILE A 75 -3.99 3.92 -6.40
CA ILE A 75 -2.74 3.21 -6.72
C ILE A 75 -2.56 3.23 -8.25
N ALA A 76 -1.55 3.96 -8.74
CA ALA A 76 -1.29 4.10 -10.17
C ALA A 76 -0.55 2.88 -10.78
N HIS A 77 0.40 2.30 -10.05
CA HIS A 77 1.21 1.18 -10.52
C HIS A 77 1.31 0.09 -9.45
N PRO A 78 0.48 -0.96 -9.50
CA PRO A 78 0.48 -2.03 -8.48
C PRO A 78 1.70 -2.95 -8.58
N MET A 79 2.38 -2.98 -9.75
CA MET A 79 3.48 -3.91 -10.04
C MET A 79 4.88 -3.33 -9.78
N TRP A 80 5.00 -2.17 -9.13
CA TRP A 80 6.34 -1.66 -8.79
C TRP A 80 7.09 -2.72 -7.97
N PRO A 81 8.30 -3.14 -8.38
CA PRO A 81 8.91 -4.35 -7.86
C PRO A 81 9.06 -4.29 -6.34
N PRO A 82 8.72 -5.37 -5.61
CA PRO A 82 8.92 -5.45 -4.16
C PRO A 82 10.41 -5.55 -3.77
N ARG A 83 11.34 -5.44 -4.73
CA ARG A 83 12.73 -5.17 -4.40
C ARG A 83 12.78 -3.74 -3.91
N CYS A 84 12.82 -3.58 -2.59
CA CYS A 84 13.41 -2.40 -1.98
C CYS A 84 14.77 -2.21 -2.64
N SER A 85 14.88 -1.32 -3.62
CA SER A 85 16.15 -0.67 -3.88
C SER A 85 16.41 0.11 -2.61
N THR A 86 17.18 -0.48 -1.69
CA THR A 86 18.01 0.34 -0.82
C THR A 86 18.91 1.12 -1.78
N SER A 87 18.43 2.28 -2.24
CA SER A 87 19.25 3.25 -2.93
C SER A 87 20.09 3.91 -1.83
N PRO A 88 21.40 3.62 -1.72
CA PRO A 88 22.28 4.36 -0.85
C PRO A 88 22.67 5.61 -1.63
N SER A 89 21.80 6.61 -1.64
CA SER A 89 22.20 7.96 -2.05
C SER A 89 21.44 8.99 -1.24
N ILE A 90 21.76 9.03 0.05
CA ILE A 90 21.58 10.23 0.86
C ILE A 90 22.85 11.06 0.64
N LYS A 91 22.88 11.91 -0.40
CA LYS A 91 23.74 13.10 -0.37
C LYS A 91 22.93 14.26 0.20
N LYS A 92 23.31 14.64 1.42
CA LYS A 92 23.10 15.93 2.12
C LYS A 92 21.98 16.84 1.60
N ALA A 93 20.94 17.00 2.42
CA ALA A 93 20.35 18.30 2.71
C ALA A 93 19.83 18.26 4.15
N ASN A 94 20.23 19.25 4.92
CA ASN A 94 20.29 19.20 6.37
C ASN A 94 19.18 20.10 6.89
N THR A 95 18.04 19.48 7.25
CA THR A 95 17.02 20.11 8.10
C THR A 95 16.40 19.02 8.94
N CYS A 96 16.89 18.91 10.18
CA CYS A 96 16.32 18.06 11.21
C CYS A 96 14.95 18.62 11.59
N ALA A 97 13.86 17.98 11.14
CA ALA A 97 12.55 18.10 11.77
C ALA A 97 12.13 16.70 12.22
N MET A 98 11.80 16.57 13.50
CA MET A 98 11.33 15.33 14.13
C MET A 98 10.06 14.84 13.45
N ILE A 99 10.22 13.95 12.48
CA ILE A 99 9.14 13.11 11.98
C ILE A 99 9.01 11.93 12.97
N PRO A 100 7.85 11.71 13.62
CA PRO A 100 7.67 10.60 14.53
C PRO A 100 7.94 9.27 13.82
N ARG A 101 8.84 8.46 14.38
CA ARG A 101 9.34 7.17 13.87
C ARG A 101 8.28 6.05 13.92
N LYS A 102 7.13 6.21 13.25
CA LYS A 102 6.10 5.16 13.19
C LYS A 102 5.64 4.75 11.78
N PHE A 103 6.26 5.28 10.73
CA PHE A 103 6.06 4.84 9.36
C PHE A 103 7.42 4.56 8.69
N LYS A 104 7.98 3.37 8.96
CA LYS A 104 9.18 2.86 8.27
C LYS A 104 8.85 1.88 7.15
N ASN A 105 7.64 1.93 6.60
CA ASN A 105 7.28 1.12 5.44
C ASN A 105 7.02 2.06 4.28
N ALA A 106 8.00 2.04 3.38
CA ALA A 106 8.18 2.90 2.23
C ALA A 106 6.91 3.12 1.42
N TRP A 107 6.44 4.36 1.40
CA TRP A 107 5.62 4.89 0.32
C TRP A 107 6.32 6.15 -0.18
N CYS A 108 6.96 6.04 -1.33
CA CYS A 108 7.57 7.15 -2.03
C CYS A 108 6.44 7.96 -2.69
N ALA A 109 5.67 8.70 -1.90
CA ALA A 109 4.77 9.73 -2.41
C ALA A 109 5.65 10.91 -2.86
N ARG A 110 5.91 10.98 -4.17
CA ARG A 110 6.59 12.11 -4.80
C ARG A 110 5.64 13.30 -4.81
N PHE A 111 5.57 14.03 -3.69
CA PHE A 111 5.02 15.37 -3.67
C PHE A 111 5.95 16.27 -4.49
N ARG A 112 5.46 16.72 -5.65
CA ARG A 112 6.01 17.89 -6.31
C ARG A 112 5.48 19.09 -5.51
N TYR A 113 6.39 19.84 -4.91
CA TYR A 113 6.14 21.22 -4.48
C TYR A 113 6.06 22.11 -5.72
#